data_AF-A0AAJ5UAU5-F1
#
_entry.id   AF-A0AAJ5UAU5-F1
#
_cell.length_a   1.000
_cell.length_b   1.000
_cell.length_c   1.000
_cell.angle_alpha   90.00
_cell.angle_beta   90.00
_cell.angle_gamma   90.00
#
_symmetry.space_group_name_H-M   'P 1'
#
loop_
_entity.id
_entity.type
_entity.pdbx_description
1 polymer ?
#
loop_
_entity_poly.entity_id
_entity_poly.type
_entity_poly.pdbx_seq_one_letter_code
_entity_poly.pdbx_strand_id
1 'polypeptide(L)'
;MTTIFDDPIKDSKRLSDGPDWTFDLLDVYLAEIDRVAKLYRLDTYPHQIEVITSEQMMDAYSSVGMPINYAHWSFGKKFIETEQRYKHGQQGLAYEIVINSNPCIAYLMEENTMTMQALVMAHACYGHNSFFKNNYLFRSWTDASSIVDYLLFAKKYISECEERFGVEEVERLLDSCHALMNYGVDRYKRPQKISLQEEKARQKSREEYLQSQVNTLWRTLPRREKEAVHVEAARYPSEPQENLLYFMEKNAPLLEPWQREILRIVRKVSQYFYPQKQTQVMNEGWATFWHYTILNHLYDEGKVSERFMIEFLHSHTNVVFQPPYNSPWYNGINPYALGFAMFQDIKRICQSPTEEDRYWFPDIAGSDWLETLHFAMREFKDESFISQFLSPKVMRDFRLFTVLDDDRNNYLEIAAIHDEAGYRAIRQQLSAQYNLSNLEPNIQVYNVDLRGDRSLTLRYVPQSRTPLDKSRREVMKHVHRLWGFDVILEQQNEDGSVELLDRCPTRGNAL
;
A
#
# COMPACT_ATOMS: atom_id res chain seq x y z
N MET A 1 -58.56 9.22 -22.35
CA MET A 1 -57.34 8.61 -22.91
C MET A 1 -56.52 8.13 -21.74
N THR A 2 -56.63 6.84 -21.45
CA THR A 2 -55.97 6.19 -20.32
C THR A 2 -54.53 5.93 -20.73
N THR A 3 -53.59 6.64 -20.13
CA THR A 3 -52.16 6.35 -20.24
C THR A 3 -51.90 5.02 -19.56
N ILE A 4 -51.59 4.02 -20.37
CA ILE A 4 -51.15 2.70 -19.95
C ILE A 4 -49.73 2.89 -19.39
N PHE A 5 -49.59 2.74 -18.08
CA PHE A 5 -48.30 2.55 -17.45
C PHE A 5 -47.74 1.21 -17.92
N ASP A 6 -46.45 1.19 -18.26
CA ASP A 6 -45.70 0.03 -18.72
C ASP A 6 -46.14 -1.26 -18.04
N ASP A 7 -46.50 -2.25 -18.85
CA ASP A 7 -46.62 -3.63 -18.42
C ASP A 7 -45.33 -4.02 -17.69
N PRO A 8 -45.40 -4.61 -16.48
CA PRO A 8 -44.21 -5.18 -15.87
C PRO A 8 -43.77 -6.31 -16.78
N ILE A 9 -42.65 -6.12 -17.48
CA ILE A 9 -41.97 -7.20 -18.18
C ILE A 9 -41.67 -8.27 -17.13
N LYS A 10 -42.54 -9.29 -17.04
CA LYS A 10 -42.29 -10.55 -16.35
C LYS A 10 -41.26 -11.34 -17.16
N ASP A 11 -40.08 -10.79 -17.30
CA ASP A 11 -38.93 -11.55 -17.76
C ASP A 11 -38.30 -12.18 -16.52
N SER A 12 -38.60 -13.46 -16.27
CA SER A 12 -38.04 -14.19 -15.13
C SER A 12 -36.51 -14.34 -15.20
N LYS A 13 -35.87 -13.86 -16.27
CA LYS A 13 -34.43 -13.81 -16.41
C LYS A 13 -33.79 -12.53 -15.89
N ARG A 14 -34.49 -11.39 -15.89
CA ARG A 14 -33.88 -10.08 -15.63
C ARG A 14 -33.93 -9.74 -14.14
N LEU A 15 -32.80 -9.27 -13.62
CA LEU A 15 -32.68 -8.80 -12.24
C LEU A 15 -33.39 -7.46 -12.07
N SER A 16 -33.90 -7.21 -10.86
CA SER A 16 -34.47 -5.91 -10.51
C SER A 16 -33.39 -4.83 -10.59
N ASP A 17 -33.64 -3.80 -11.38
CA ASP A 17 -32.75 -2.65 -11.63
C ASP A 17 -33.32 -1.34 -11.03
N GLY A 18 -34.19 -1.47 -10.02
CA GLY A 18 -34.65 -0.34 -9.22
C GLY A 18 -33.51 0.31 -8.42
N PRO A 19 -33.67 1.57 -7.98
CA PRO A 19 -32.66 2.25 -7.17
C PRO A 19 -32.52 1.61 -5.78
N ASP A 20 -33.62 1.09 -5.24
CA ASP A 20 -33.67 0.49 -3.91
C ASP A 20 -33.08 -0.92 -3.91
N TRP A 21 -32.47 -1.31 -2.79
CA TRP A 21 -31.91 -2.63 -2.57
C TRP A 21 -32.49 -3.27 -1.30
N THR A 22 -32.47 -4.59 -1.25
CA THR A 22 -32.81 -5.40 -0.06
C THR A 22 -31.75 -6.47 0.12
N PHE A 23 -31.56 -7.00 1.33
CA PHE A 23 -30.59 -8.08 1.56
C PHE A 23 -30.83 -9.29 0.64
N ASP A 24 -32.09 -9.68 0.44
CA ASP A 24 -32.43 -10.75 -0.51
C ASP A 24 -32.00 -10.41 -1.95
N LEU A 25 -32.16 -9.16 -2.39
CA LEU A 25 -31.73 -8.74 -3.72
C LEU A 25 -30.21 -8.69 -3.84
N LEU A 26 -29.50 -8.25 -2.79
CA LEU A 26 -28.05 -8.28 -2.71
C LEU A 26 -27.53 -9.72 -2.88
N ASP A 27 -28.16 -10.69 -2.22
CA ASP A 27 -27.79 -12.11 -2.33
C ASP A 27 -28.02 -12.66 -3.75
N VAL A 28 -29.12 -12.26 -4.41
CA VAL A 28 -29.40 -12.65 -5.80
C VAL A 28 -28.35 -12.08 -6.75
N TYR A 29 -27.99 -10.80 -6.62
CA TYR A 29 -26.93 -10.19 -7.42
C TYR A 29 -25.58 -10.83 -7.14
N LEU A 30 -25.24 -11.07 -5.87
CA LEU A 30 -24.00 -11.72 -5.48
C LEU A 30 -23.88 -13.11 -6.10
N ALA A 31 -24.97 -13.88 -6.14
CA ALA A 31 -24.99 -15.21 -6.75
C ALA A 31 -24.80 -15.19 -8.28
N GLU A 32 -25.37 -14.22 -8.98
CA GLU A 32 -25.16 -14.07 -10.42
C GLU A 32 -23.74 -13.57 -10.74
N ILE A 33 -23.21 -12.64 -9.94
CA ILE A 33 -21.81 -12.19 -10.03
C ILE A 33 -20.86 -13.36 -9.72
N ASP A 34 -21.14 -14.17 -8.70
CA ASP A 34 -20.37 -15.39 -8.36
C ASP A 34 -20.30 -16.37 -9.52
N ARG A 35 -21.44 -16.63 -10.17
CA ARG A 35 -21.53 -17.53 -11.32
C ARG A 35 -20.62 -17.06 -12.46
N VAL A 36 -20.68 -15.78 -12.79
CA VAL A 36 -19.85 -15.19 -13.85
C VAL A 36 -18.37 -15.15 -13.43
N ALA A 37 -18.06 -14.80 -12.19
CA ALA A 37 -16.69 -14.80 -11.66
C ALA A 37 -16.06 -16.20 -11.73
N LYS A 38 -16.82 -17.25 -11.39
CA LYS A 38 -16.39 -18.66 -11.51
C LYS A 38 -16.13 -19.08 -12.95
N LEU A 39 -16.92 -18.59 -13.92
CA LEU A 39 -16.67 -18.83 -15.34
C LEU A 39 -15.28 -18.33 -15.75
N TYR A 40 -14.86 -17.18 -15.21
CA TYR A 40 -13.54 -16.59 -15.42
C TYR A 40 -12.44 -17.07 -14.46
N ARG A 41 -12.74 -18.10 -13.64
CA ARG A 41 -11.80 -18.73 -12.70
C ARG A 41 -11.22 -17.75 -11.67
N LEU A 42 -12.03 -16.80 -11.21
CA LEU A 42 -11.67 -15.95 -10.08
C LEU A 42 -11.72 -16.76 -8.79
N ASP A 43 -10.55 -16.95 -8.16
CA ASP A 43 -10.45 -17.61 -6.86
C ASP A 43 -10.42 -16.57 -5.74
N THR A 44 -11.38 -16.62 -4.82
CA THR A 44 -11.60 -15.59 -3.78
C THR A 44 -11.64 -16.20 -2.38
N TYR A 45 -11.38 -15.40 -1.34
CA TYR A 45 -11.74 -15.77 0.02
C TYR A 45 -13.27 -15.66 0.19
N PRO A 46 -13.88 -16.40 1.14
CA PRO A 46 -15.30 -16.25 1.46
C PRO A 46 -15.64 -14.78 1.74
N HIS A 47 -16.77 -14.31 1.24
CA HIS A 47 -17.21 -12.92 1.38
C HIS A 47 -17.93 -12.71 2.71
N GLN A 48 -17.58 -11.65 3.42
CA GLN A 48 -18.35 -11.08 4.53
C GLN A 48 -18.76 -9.67 4.12
N ILE A 49 -20.02 -9.50 3.71
CA ILE A 49 -20.57 -8.22 3.28
C ILE A 49 -21.16 -7.51 4.50
N GLU A 50 -20.69 -6.29 4.75
CA GLU A 50 -21.20 -5.43 5.81
C GLU A 50 -21.74 -4.14 5.19
N VAL A 51 -23.02 -3.83 5.44
CA VAL A 51 -23.61 -2.56 5.00
C VAL A 51 -23.39 -1.53 6.09
N ILE A 52 -22.79 -0.39 5.70
CA ILE A 52 -22.38 0.68 6.61
C ILE A 52 -22.87 2.04 6.11
N THR A 53 -22.97 2.99 7.03
CA THR A 53 -23.30 4.38 6.70
C THR A 53 -22.10 5.10 6.07
N SER A 54 -22.35 6.21 5.37
CA SER A 54 -21.28 7.08 4.87
C SER A 54 -20.31 7.57 5.97
N GLU A 55 -20.80 7.81 7.19
CA GLU A 55 -19.96 8.20 8.34
C GLU A 55 -19.02 7.06 8.77
N GLN A 56 -19.56 5.84 8.88
CA GLN A 56 -18.77 4.65 9.20
C GLN A 56 -17.72 4.37 8.11
N MET A 57 -18.05 4.62 6.84
CA MET A 57 -17.10 4.48 5.75
C MET A 57 -15.95 5.48 5.86
N MET A 58 -16.23 6.75 6.20
CA MET A 58 -15.18 7.74 6.43
C MET A 58 -14.28 7.36 7.61
N ASP A 59 -14.85 6.81 8.68
CA ASP A 59 -14.09 6.34 9.84
C ASP A 59 -13.16 5.17 9.45
N ALA A 60 -13.68 4.20 8.69
CA ALA A 60 -12.89 3.11 8.14
C ALA A 60 -11.76 3.63 7.21
N TYR A 61 -12.01 4.62 6.35
CA TYR A 61 -10.96 5.23 5.51
C TYR A 61 -9.83 5.88 6.33
N SER A 62 -10.22 6.58 7.40
CA SER A 62 -9.29 7.29 8.27
C SER A 62 -8.32 6.33 8.98
N SER A 63 -8.79 5.12 9.27
CA SER A 63 -8.06 4.04 9.93
C SER A 63 -7.39 3.04 8.98
N VAL A 64 -7.26 3.39 7.69
CA VAL A 64 -6.63 2.56 6.63
C VAL A 64 -7.44 1.29 6.32
N GLY A 65 -8.77 1.41 6.38
CA GLY A 65 -9.72 0.36 6.04
C GLY A 65 -9.88 -0.72 7.12
N MET A 66 -9.28 -0.58 8.29
CA MET A 66 -9.32 -1.60 9.34
C MET A 66 -10.58 -1.47 10.20
N PRO A 67 -11.33 -2.56 10.47
CA PRO A 67 -12.57 -2.49 11.25
C PRO A 67 -12.32 -2.10 12.70
N ILE A 68 -11.12 -2.42 13.19
CA ILE A 68 -10.72 -2.28 14.57
C ILE A 68 -9.29 -1.77 14.56
N ASN A 69 -9.11 -0.48 14.81
CA ASN A 69 -7.79 0.12 14.99
C ASN A 69 -7.67 0.72 16.39
N TYR A 70 -6.43 0.95 16.83
CA TYR A 70 -6.18 1.77 18.01
C TYR A 70 -6.43 3.24 17.69
N ALA A 71 -6.73 4.03 18.72
CA ALA A 71 -6.94 5.46 18.56
C ALA A 71 -5.60 6.16 18.30
N HIS A 72 -5.59 7.07 17.33
CA HIS A 72 -4.46 7.97 17.08
C HIS A 72 -4.97 9.24 16.39
N TRP A 73 -4.50 10.41 16.82
CA TRP A 73 -4.98 11.70 16.31
C TRP A 73 -4.77 11.86 14.79
N SER A 74 -3.73 11.22 14.21
CA SER A 74 -3.47 11.30 12.77
C SER A 74 -4.61 10.71 11.95
N PHE A 75 -5.30 9.69 12.47
CA PHE A 75 -6.48 9.12 11.83
C PHE A 75 -7.63 10.13 11.87
N GLY A 76 -7.89 10.77 13.03
CA GLY A 76 -8.88 11.83 13.14
C GLY A 76 -8.61 13.04 12.22
N LYS A 77 -7.34 13.44 12.07
CA LYS A 77 -6.96 14.47 11.10
C LYS A 77 -7.31 14.06 9.67
N LYS A 78 -6.96 12.82 9.29
CA LYS A 78 -7.26 12.26 7.95
C LYS A 78 -8.77 12.14 7.72
N PHE A 79 -9.54 11.81 8.76
CA PHE A 79 -11.00 11.80 8.73
C PHE A 79 -11.54 13.19 8.37
N ILE A 80 -11.12 14.23 9.10
CA ILE A 80 -11.57 15.61 8.85
C ILE A 80 -11.19 16.07 7.43
N GLU A 81 -9.97 15.78 6.98
CA GLU A 81 -9.54 16.10 5.61
C GLU A 81 -10.41 15.41 4.55
N THR A 82 -10.73 14.13 4.76
CA THR A 82 -11.55 13.34 3.83
C THR A 82 -13.01 13.81 3.84
N GLU A 83 -13.58 14.05 5.03
CA GLU A 83 -14.93 14.56 5.22
C GLU A 83 -15.11 15.94 4.56
N GLN A 84 -14.15 16.85 4.73
CA GLN A 84 -14.19 18.18 4.10
C GLN A 84 -14.16 18.08 2.58
N ARG A 85 -13.25 17.28 2.01
CA ARG A 85 -13.18 17.07 0.55
C ARG A 85 -14.48 16.49 -0.01
N TYR A 86 -15.08 15.55 0.72
CA TYR A 86 -16.37 14.97 0.35
C TYR A 86 -17.51 15.99 0.42
N LYS A 87 -17.66 16.73 1.54
CA LYS A 87 -18.68 17.78 1.69
C LYS A 87 -18.57 18.87 0.63
N HIS A 88 -17.34 19.18 0.20
CA HIS A 88 -17.09 20.16 -0.87
C HIS A 88 -17.26 19.60 -2.29
N GLY A 89 -17.62 18.32 -2.45
CA GLY A 89 -17.76 17.67 -3.75
C GLY A 89 -16.45 17.57 -4.54
N GLN A 90 -15.30 17.79 -3.88
CA GLN A 90 -13.97 17.76 -4.48
C GLN A 90 -13.43 16.33 -4.63
N GLN A 91 -14.04 15.39 -3.91
CA GLN A 91 -13.72 13.97 -3.95
C GLN A 91 -15.04 13.20 -3.80
N GLY A 92 -15.34 12.28 -4.72
CA GLY A 92 -16.41 11.30 -4.49
C GLY A 92 -16.00 10.37 -3.34
N LEU A 93 -16.95 9.87 -2.56
CA LEU A 93 -16.66 8.73 -1.68
C LEU A 93 -16.23 7.56 -2.58
N ALA A 94 -15.16 6.89 -2.20
CA ALA A 94 -14.84 5.62 -2.82
C ALA A 94 -15.92 4.63 -2.37
N TYR A 95 -16.54 3.99 -3.37
CA TYR A 95 -17.81 3.28 -3.20
C TYR A 95 -17.71 2.02 -2.33
N GLU A 96 -16.49 1.61 -1.99
CA GLU A 96 -16.18 0.38 -1.30
C GLU A 96 -15.00 0.58 -0.34
N ILE A 97 -14.91 -0.29 0.67
CA ILE A 97 -13.66 -0.60 1.35
C ILE A 97 -13.59 -2.12 1.47
N VAL A 98 -12.44 -2.69 1.13
CA VAL A 98 -12.18 -4.12 1.23
C VAL A 98 -10.99 -4.40 2.16
N ILE A 99 -11.20 -5.33 3.08
CA ILE A 99 -10.15 -5.83 3.97
C ILE A 99 -9.71 -7.20 3.49
N ASN A 100 -8.39 -7.35 3.30
CA ASN A 100 -7.75 -8.62 2.99
C ASN A 100 -7.76 -9.59 4.19
N SER A 101 -8.94 -9.99 4.66
CA SER A 101 -9.11 -11.00 5.69
C SER A 101 -9.66 -12.30 5.11
N ASN A 102 -9.69 -13.36 5.92
CA ASN A 102 -10.37 -14.60 5.58
C ASN A 102 -11.36 -14.97 6.70
N PRO A 103 -12.67 -14.68 6.54
CA PRO A 103 -13.35 -14.17 5.33
C PRO A 103 -12.96 -12.74 4.95
N CYS A 104 -13.02 -12.42 3.66
CA CYS A 104 -12.74 -11.09 3.12
C CYS A 104 -13.93 -10.18 3.44
N ILE A 105 -13.67 -9.10 4.18
CA ILE A 105 -14.72 -8.15 4.57
C ILE A 105 -14.84 -7.09 3.48
N ALA A 106 -16.05 -6.89 2.97
CA ALA A 106 -16.37 -5.87 1.97
C ALA A 106 -17.48 -4.96 2.50
N TYR A 107 -17.19 -3.67 2.53
CA TYR A 107 -18.12 -2.65 3.00
C TYR A 107 -18.94 -2.06 1.85
N LEU A 108 -20.26 -2.13 1.99
CA LEU A 108 -21.22 -1.56 1.06
C LEU A 108 -21.88 -0.35 1.73
N MET A 109 -21.96 0.79 1.03
CA MET A 109 -22.68 1.94 1.57
C MET A 109 -24.19 1.73 1.51
N GLU A 110 -24.92 2.13 2.54
CA GLU A 110 -26.38 2.05 2.53
C GLU A 110 -27.02 3.00 1.49
N GLU A 111 -26.36 4.13 1.21
CA GLU A 111 -26.84 5.15 0.28
C GLU A 111 -26.63 4.79 -1.19
N ASN A 112 -25.94 3.68 -1.47
CA ASN A 112 -25.71 3.20 -2.84
C ASN A 112 -27.03 2.71 -3.46
N THR A 113 -27.22 3.01 -4.75
CA THR A 113 -28.25 2.37 -5.57
C THR A 113 -27.92 0.88 -5.78
N MET A 114 -28.90 0.07 -6.17
CA MET A 114 -28.65 -1.34 -6.51
C MET A 114 -27.55 -1.51 -7.58
N THR A 115 -27.50 -0.62 -8.58
CA THR A 115 -26.42 -0.61 -9.59
C THR A 115 -25.05 -0.42 -8.96
N MET A 116 -24.94 0.55 -8.04
CA MET A 116 -23.69 0.80 -7.31
C MET A 116 -23.33 -0.34 -6.37
N GLN A 117 -24.30 -0.98 -5.70
CA GLN A 117 -24.06 -2.18 -4.91
C GLN A 117 -23.50 -3.32 -5.77
N ALA A 118 -24.08 -3.55 -6.94
CA ALA A 118 -23.60 -4.57 -7.87
C ALA A 118 -22.18 -4.28 -8.40
N LEU A 119 -21.89 -3.01 -8.71
CA LEU A 119 -20.54 -2.56 -9.07
C LEU A 119 -19.54 -2.83 -7.94
N VAL A 120 -19.88 -2.43 -6.71
CA VAL A 120 -19.04 -2.63 -5.53
C VAL A 120 -18.82 -4.11 -5.25
N MET A 121 -19.85 -4.95 -5.34
CA MET A 121 -19.69 -6.39 -5.19
C MET A 121 -18.72 -6.97 -6.23
N ALA A 122 -18.88 -6.63 -7.51
CA ALA A 122 -18.00 -7.13 -8.56
C ALA A 122 -16.56 -6.62 -8.38
N HIS A 123 -16.38 -5.38 -7.90
CA HIS A 123 -15.08 -4.73 -7.70
C HIS A 123 -14.36 -5.22 -6.44
N ALA A 124 -14.99 -5.07 -5.28
CA ALA A 124 -14.41 -5.39 -3.98
C ALA A 124 -14.46 -6.90 -3.67
N CYS A 125 -15.65 -7.51 -3.74
CA CYS A 125 -15.82 -8.91 -3.35
C CYS A 125 -15.10 -9.88 -4.29
N TYR A 126 -15.00 -9.58 -5.59
CA TYR A 126 -14.34 -10.45 -6.57
C TYR A 126 -13.02 -9.89 -7.09
N GLY A 127 -12.99 -8.63 -7.53
CA GLY A 127 -11.78 -7.99 -8.04
C GLY A 127 -10.64 -7.99 -7.02
N HIS A 128 -10.70 -7.13 -6.01
CA HIS A 128 -9.66 -7.02 -4.98
C HIS A 128 -9.43 -8.31 -4.21
N ASN A 129 -10.50 -9.01 -3.81
CA ASN A 129 -10.38 -10.26 -3.07
C ASN A 129 -9.59 -11.32 -3.85
N SER A 130 -9.88 -11.50 -5.15
CA SER A 130 -9.11 -12.45 -5.96
C SER A 130 -7.67 -11.99 -6.17
N PHE A 131 -7.41 -10.68 -6.22
CA PHE A 131 -6.04 -10.15 -6.26
C PHE A 131 -5.27 -10.49 -4.98
N PHE A 132 -5.83 -10.17 -3.82
CA PHE A 132 -5.22 -10.39 -2.52
C PHE A 132 -4.96 -11.87 -2.23
N LYS A 133 -5.87 -12.76 -2.62
CA LYS A 133 -5.71 -14.20 -2.40
C LYS A 133 -4.57 -14.81 -3.24
N ASN A 134 -4.37 -14.32 -4.46
CA ASN A 134 -3.59 -15.04 -5.47
C ASN A 134 -2.23 -14.42 -5.80
N ASN A 135 -2.06 -13.10 -5.67
CA ASN A 135 -0.80 -12.45 -5.98
C ASN A 135 0.34 -12.92 -5.04
N TYR A 136 1.52 -13.16 -5.61
CA TYR A 136 2.65 -13.73 -4.90
C TYR A 136 3.12 -12.90 -3.70
N LEU A 137 3.01 -11.57 -3.76
CA LEU A 137 3.38 -10.69 -2.65
C LEU A 137 2.42 -10.88 -1.47
N PHE A 138 1.12 -10.88 -1.72
CA PHE A 138 0.14 -11.08 -0.65
C PHE A 138 0.29 -12.47 -0.01
N ARG A 139 0.46 -13.52 -0.82
CA ARG A 139 0.69 -14.89 -0.32
C ARG A 139 1.95 -15.03 0.54
N SER A 140 2.97 -14.21 0.26
CA SER A 140 4.27 -14.25 0.94
C SER A 140 4.33 -13.37 2.19
N TRP A 141 3.67 -12.22 2.17
CA TRP A 141 3.83 -11.17 3.19
C TRP A 141 2.61 -10.98 4.09
N THR A 142 1.42 -11.45 3.68
CA THR A 142 0.18 -11.29 4.44
C THR A 142 -0.31 -12.61 5.02
N ASP A 143 -1.01 -12.52 6.14
CA ASP A 143 -1.75 -13.62 6.73
C ASP A 143 -3.19 -13.18 6.99
N ALA A 144 -4.02 -13.32 5.95
CA ALA A 144 -5.41 -12.88 5.95
C ALA A 144 -6.26 -13.54 7.05
N SER A 145 -5.88 -14.74 7.53
CA SER A 145 -6.63 -15.45 8.56
C SER A 145 -6.40 -14.93 9.98
N SER A 146 -5.28 -14.27 10.25
CA SER A 146 -4.92 -13.83 11.61
C SER A 146 -4.92 -12.31 11.81
N ILE A 147 -5.06 -11.54 10.73
CA ILE A 147 -4.97 -10.07 10.79
C ILE A 147 -6.03 -9.44 11.70
N VAL A 148 -7.28 -9.88 11.63
CA VAL A 148 -8.37 -9.29 12.44
C VAL A 148 -8.12 -9.49 13.93
N ASP A 149 -7.71 -10.71 14.32
CA ASP A 149 -7.35 -11.02 15.71
C ASP A 149 -6.11 -10.22 16.16
N TYR A 150 -5.15 -10.03 15.27
CA TYR A 150 -3.96 -9.25 15.56
C TYR A 150 -4.28 -7.77 15.83
N LEU A 151 -5.21 -7.20 15.06
CA LEU A 151 -5.66 -5.82 15.25
C LEU A 151 -6.48 -5.64 16.54
N LEU A 152 -7.34 -6.61 16.85
CA LEU A 152 -8.03 -6.67 18.15
C LEU A 152 -7.04 -6.70 19.31
N PHE A 153 -6.00 -7.51 19.20
CA PHE A 153 -4.90 -7.55 20.18
C PHE A 153 -4.19 -6.20 20.28
N ALA A 154 -3.80 -5.60 19.15
CA ALA A 154 -3.10 -4.32 19.11
C ALA A 154 -3.91 -3.19 19.76
N LYS A 155 -5.20 -3.08 19.43
CA LYS A 155 -6.12 -2.11 20.04
C LYS A 155 -6.17 -2.29 21.55
N LYS A 156 -6.41 -3.52 22.02
CA LYS A 156 -6.51 -3.81 23.44
C LYS A 156 -5.20 -3.51 24.18
N TYR A 157 -4.06 -3.88 23.59
CA TYR A 157 -2.76 -3.64 24.18
C TYR A 157 -2.45 -2.15 24.34
N ILE A 158 -2.78 -1.34 23.32
CA ILE A 158 -2.57 0.11 23.36
C ILE A 158 -3.48 0.74 24.42
N SER A 159 -4.75 0.37 24.49
CA SER A 159 -5.65 0.86 25.54
C SER A 159 -5.17 0.48 26.96
N GLU A 160 -4.68 -0.74 27.16
CA GLU A 160 -4.06 -1.14 28.44
C GLU A 160 -2.80 -0.34 28.77
N CYS A 161 -2.01 0.05 27.75
CA CYS A 161 -0.85 0.92 27.95
C CYS A 161 -1.27 2.35 28.30
N GLU A 162 -2.30 2.90 27.65
CA GLU A 162 -2.84 4.24 27.93
C GLU A 162 -3.34 4.33 29.38
N GLU A 163 -4.05 3.30 29.87
CA GLU A 163 -4.52 3.22 31.26
C GLU A 163 -3.36 3.17 32.27
N ARG A 164 -2.26 2.49 31.94
CA ARG A 164 -1.13 2.25 32.85
C ARG A 164 -0.08 3.34 32.85
N PHE A 165 0.24 3.89 31.68
CA PHE A 165 1.37 4.79 31.45
C PHE A 165 0.93 6.22 31.07
N GLY A 166 -0.36 6.42 30.82
CA GLY A 166 -0.95 7.70 30.44
C GLY A 166 -1.00 7.89 28.91
N VAL A 167 -2.07 8.53 28.45
CA VAL A 167 -2.36 8.75 27.03
C VAL A 167 -1.23 9.52 26.33
N GLU A 168 -0.76 10.62 26.94
CA GLU A 168 0.26 11.49 26.33
C GLU A 168 1.61 10.80 26.08
N GLU A 169 1.98 9.82 26.91
CA GLU A 169 3.24 9.08 26.75
C GLU A 169 3.12 8.03 25.64
N VAL A 170 2.00 7.30 25.61
CA VAL A 170 1.70 6.32 24.55
C VAL A 170 1.57 7.00 23.19
N GLU A 171 0.87 8.13 23.12
CA GLU A 171 0.69 8.91 21.89
C GLU A 171 2.04 9.43 21.35
N ARG A 172 2.89 10.01 22.20
CA ARG A 172 4.24 10.47 21.78
C ARG A 172 5.12 9.36 21.22
N LEU A 173 4.96 8.14 21.73
CA LEU A 173 5.65 6.96 21.22
C LEU A 173 5.05 6.52 19.87
N LEU A 174 3.71 6.43 19.79
CA LEU A 174 2.99 6.08 18.56
C LEU A 174 3.32 7.06 17.43
N ASP A 175 3.35 8.37 17.70
CA ASP A 175 3.79 9.40 16.75
C ASP A 175 5.14 9.06 16.11
N SER A 176 6.09 8.66 16.95
CA SER A 176 7.45 8.35 16.50
C SER A 176 7.50 7.06 15.71
N CYS A 177 6.69 6.08 16.08
CA CYS A 177 6.55 4.83 15.34
C CYS A 177 5.88 5.07 13.97
N HIS A 178 4.80 5.86 13.93
CA HIS A 178 4.08 6.21 12.71
C HIS A 178 4.93 7.04 11.74
N ALA A 179 5.73 7.98 12.24
CA ALA A 179 6.68 8.74 11.43
C ALA A 179 7.71 7.85 10.73
N LEU A 180 8.04 6.70 11.33
CA LEU A 180 9.03 5.74 10.81
C LEU A 180 8.39 4.46 10.24
N MET A 181 7.06 4.43 10.09
CA MET A 181 6.32 3.24 9.70
C MET A 181 6.84 2.63 8.39
N ASN A 182 7.16 3.48 7.41
CA ASN A 182 7.73 3.06 6.12
C ASN A 182 9.08 2.35 6.25
N TYR A 183 9.86 2.67 7.30
CA TYR A 183 11.13 2.02 7.62
C TYR A 183 10.97 0.83 8.59
N GLY A 184 9.76 0.28 8.71
CA GLY A 184 9.46 -0.91 9.52
C GLY A 184 9.53 -2.24 8.78
N VAL A 185 9.79 -2.23 7.48
CA VAL A 185 9.71 -3.44 6.65
C VAL A 185 11.10 -3.90 6.23
N ASP A 186 11.40 -5.18 6.43
CA ASP A 186 12.60 -5.79 5.85
C ASP A 186 12.37 -5.98 4.35
N ARG A 187 12.96 -5.14 3.50
CA ARG A 187 12.77 -5.19 2.04
C ARG A 187 13.23 -6.52 1.42
N TYR A 188 14.14 -7.23 2.08
CA TYR A 188 14.81 -8.43 1.56
C TYR A 188 14.61 -9.71 2.41
N LYS A 189 14.06 -9.62 3.63
CA LYS A 189 13.90 -10.78 4.53
C LYS A 189 12.42 -11.15 4.71
N ARG A 190 12.11 -12.41 4.41
CA ARG A 190 10.75 -12.95 4.48
C ARG A 190 10.34 -13.22 5.93
N PRO A 191 9.17 -12.75 6.40
CA PRO A 191 8.64 -13.10 7.72
C PRO A 191 8.19 -14.57 7.76
N GLN A 192 8.35 -15.21 8.92
CA GLN A 192 7.77 -16.54 9.17
C GLN A 192 6.32 -16.40 9.64
N LYS A 193 5.43 -17.28 9.15
CA LYS A 193 4.04 -17.38 9.63
C LYS A 193 4.06 -17.91 11.07
N ILE A 194 3.55 -17.12 12.01
CA ILE A 194 3.53 -17.45 13.45
C ILE A 194 2.10 -17.22 13.94
N SER A 195 1.55 -18.20 14.68
CA SER A 195 0.19 -18.13 15.23
C SER A 195 0.08 -17.17 16.42
N LEU A 196 -1.10 -16.59 16.65
CA LEU A 196 -1.41 -15.69 17.78
C LEU A 196 -1.15 -16.33 19.15
N GLN A 197 -1.42 -17.64 19.30
CA GLN A 197 -1.13 -18.36 20.56
C GLN A 197 0.37 -18.45 20.81
N GLU A 198 1.14 -18.69 19.75
CA GLU A 198 2.60 -18.69 19.79
C GLU A 198 3.14 -17.28 20.03
N GLU A 199 2.45 -16.25 19.55
CA GLU A 199 2.78 -14.85 19.76
C GLU A 199 2.61 -14.42 21.22
N LYS A 200 1.49 -14.78 21.88
CA LYS A 200 1.27 -14.54 23.32
C LYS A 200 2.26 -15.33 24.20
N ALA A 201 2.55 -16.59 23.85
CA ALA A 201 3.54 -17.39 24.56
C ALA A 201 4.97 -16.81 24.42
N ARG A 202 5.30 -16.31 23.23
CA ARG A 202 6.56 -15.59 22.98
C ARG A 202 6.62 -14.25 23.69
N GLN A 203 5.50 -13.55 23.89
CA GLN A 203 5.48 -12.29 24.64
C GLN A 203 5.93 -12.50 26.09
N LYS A 204 5.33 -13.48 26.78
CA LYS A 204 5.66 -13.78 28.18
C LYS A 204 7.12 -14.24 28.34
N SER A 205 7.58 -15.13 27.46
CA SER A 205 8.99 -15.57 27.46
C SER A 205 9.98 -14.47 27.05
N ARG A 206 9.55 -13.47 26.28
CA ARG A 206 10.38 -12.30 25.92
C ARG A 206 10.48 -11.28 27.04
N GLU A 207 9.41 -11.02 27.79
CA GLU A 207 9.47 -10.19 29.00
C GLU A 207 10.49 -10.78 29.98
N GLU A 208 10.47 -12.10 30.16
CA GLU A 208 11.42 -12.86 30.98
C GLU A 208 12.85 -12.82 30.40
N TYR A 209 13.01 -12.93 29.07
CA TYR A 209 14.32 -12.89 28.40
C TYR A 209 14.94 -11.48 28.34
N LEU A 210 14.15 -10.42 28.11
CA LEU A 210 14.61 -9.03 28.06
C LEU A 210 15.08 -8.55 29.44
N GLN A 211 14.41 -8.97 30.52
CA GLN A 211 14.92 -8.77 31.88
C GLN A 211 16.29 -9.42 32.11
N SER A 212 16.60 -10.51 31.39
CA SER A 212 17.90 -11.20 31.48
C SER A 212 18.99 -10.57 30.59
N GLN A 213 18.65 -10.03 29.41
CA GLN A 213 19.62 -9.61 28.38
C GLN A 213 20.08 -8.15 28.47
N VAL A 214 19.29 -7.25 29.07
CA VAL A 214 19.70 -5.84 29.30
C VAL A 214 21.00 -5.77 30.14
N ASN A 215 21.31 -6.83 30.89
CA ASN A 215 22.56 -6.95 31.63
C ASN A 215 23.76 -7.47 30.81
N THR A 216 23.65 -8.15 29.67
CA THR A 216 24.82 -8.87 29.10
C THR A 216 25.57 -8.07 28.03
N LEU A 217 24.87 -7.30 27.19
CA LEU A 217 25.48 -6.40 26.20
C LEU A 217 26.13 -5.16 26.84
N TRP A 218 25.72 -4.81 28.07
CA TRP A 218 26.16 -3.60 28.77
C TRP A 218 26.95 -3.85 30.07
N ARG A 219 27.17 -5.11 30.49
CA ARG A 219 27.93 -5.42 31.73
C ARG A 219 29.44 -5.53 31.59
N THR A 220 30.00 -5.58 30.40
CA THR A 220 31.46 -5.54 30.29
C THR A 220 31.93 -4.08 30.26
N LEU A 221 31.90 -3.44 31.43
CA LEU A 221 32.89 -2.43 31.77
C LEU A 221 34.17 -3.19 32.15
N PRO A 222 35.24 -3.21 31.33
CA PRO A 222 36.54 -3.53 31.86
C PRO A 222 37.02 -2.28 32.60
N ARG A 223 36.97 -2.32 33.93
CA ARG A 223 37.93 -1.55 34.73
C ARG A 223 39.32 -2.11 34.43
N ARG A 224 40.11 -1.40 33.62
CA ARG A 224 41.57 -1.22 33.83
C ARG A 224 42.20 -0.36 32.73
N GLU A 225 42.89 0.69 33.17
CA GLU A 225 44.02 1.28 32.46
C GLU A 225 45.04 0.19 32.14
N LYS A 226 45.10 -0.26 30.88
CA LYS A 226 46.30 -0.79 30.24
C LYS A 226 46.21 -0.50 28.74
N GLU A 227 47.25 0.17 28.25
CA GLU A 227 47.57 0.54 26.87
C GLU A 227 46.77 -0.21 25.80
N ALA A 228 45.82 0.49 25.19
CA ALA A 228 45.04 -0.03 24.09
C ALA A 228 45.87 -0.02 22.81
N VAL A 229 46.25 -1.21 22.35
CA VAL A 229 46.50 -1.45 20.93
C VAL A 229 45.24 -1.00 20.18
N HIS A 230 45.37 -0.04 19.25
CA HIS A 230 44.31 0.38 18.34
C HIS A 230 43.93 -0.79 17.42
N VAL A 231 43.11 -1.72 17.92
CA VAL A 231 42.31 -2.58 17.07
C VAL A 231 41.15 -1.71 16.63
N GLU A 232 41.07 -1.38 15.33
CA GLU A 232 39.92 -0.67 14.76
C GLU A 232 38.64 -1.31 15.28
N ALA A 233 37.83 -0.51 15.99
CA ALA A 233 36.60 -1.02 16.59
C ALA A 233 35.70 -1.53 15.46
N ALA A 234 35.37 -2.82 15.48
CA ALA A 234 34.46 -3.40 14.51
C ALA A 234 33.12 -2.63 14.56
N ARG A 235 32.71 -2.09 13.40
CA ARG A 235 31.45 -1.36 13.23
C ARG A 235 30.27 -2.23 13.65
N TYR A 236 29.36 -1.65 14.44
CA TYR A 236 28.10 -2.29 14.81
C TYR A 236 26.94 -1.43 14.31
N PRO A 237 25.97 -2.01 13.58
CA PRO A 237 25.91 -3.39 13.12
C PRO A 237 26.98 -3.72 12.06
N SER A 238 27.34 -4.99 11.94
CA SER A 238 28.33 -5.45 10.95
C SER A 238 27.87 -5.13 9.52
N GLU A 239 26.58 -5.32 9.27
CA GLU A 239 25.89 -4.93 8.05
C GLU A 239 24.92 -3.78 8.33
N PRO A 240 24.85 -2.76 7.47
CA PRO A 240 23.84 -1.71 7.59
C PRO A 240 22.42 -2.28 7.66
N GLN A 241 21.56 -1.66 8.46
CA GLN A 241 20.17 -2.12 8.67
C GLN A 241 19.16 -1.09 8.17
N GLU A 242 18.33 -1.48 7.21
CA GLU A 242 17.26 -0.63 6.64
C GLU A 242 16.02 -0.53 7.54
N ASN A 243 15.72 -1.58 8.28
CA ASN A 243 14.54 -1.63 9.15
C ASN A 243 14.80 -0.92 10.47
N LEU A 244 14.61 0.40 10.47
CA LEU A 244 14.87 1.26 11.61
C LEU A 244 14.00 0.85 12.82
N LEU A 245 12.71 0.56 12.61
CA LEU A 245 11.82 0.16 13.71
C LEU A 245 12.25 -1.18 14.33
N TYR A 246 12.61 -2.17 13.52
CA TYR A 246 13.12 -3.45 14.04
C TYR A 246 14.44 -3.27 14.78
N PHE A 247 15.35 -2.46 14.22
CA PHE A 247 16.64 -2.18 14.86
C PHE A 247 16.44 -1.53 16.24
N MET A 248 15.55 -0.55 16.35
CA MET A 248 15.23 0.09 17.62
C MET A 248 14.51 -0.86 18.58
N GLU A 249 13.55 -1.66 18.11
CA GLU A 249 12.86 -2.69 18.91
C GLU A 249 13.85 -3.62 19.63
N LYS A 250 14.96 -3.98 18.96
CA LYS A 250 15.97 -4.90 19.50
C LYS A 250 17.07 -4.20 20.29
N ASN A 251 17.61 -3.11 19.76
CA ASN A 251 18.88 -2.55 20.21
C ASN A 251 18.75 -1.24 21.00
N ALA A 252 17.59 -0.58 20.99
CA ALA A 252 17.41 0.68 21.72
C ALA A 252 17.67 0.47 23.23
N PRO A 253 18.60 1.21 23.86
CA PRO A 253 19.05 0.89 25.21
C PRO A 253 18.01 1.22 26.29
N LEU A 254 17.19 2.24 26.06
CA LEU A 254 16.27 2.81 27.06
C LEU A 254 14.81 2.39 26.88
N LEU A 255 14.48 1.65 25.80
CA LEU A 255 13.09 1.24 25.57
C LEU A 255 12.65 0.16 26.56
N GLU A 256 11.58 0.46 27.28
CA GLU A 256 10.88 -0.45 28.18
C GLU A 256 10.14 -1.56 27.38
N PRO A 257 9.81 -2.71 28.02
CA PRO A 257 9.14 -3.81 27.33
C PRO A 257 7.85 -3.41 26.62
N TRP A 258 7.05 -2.52 27.22
CA TRP A 258 5.79 -2.07 26.61
C TRP A 258 6.00 -1.18 25.38
N GLN A 259 7.01 -0.32 25.42
CA GLN A 259 7.37 0.54 24.29
C GLN A 259 7.83 -0.31 23.10
N ARG A 260 8.64 -1.35 23.35
CA ARG A 260 9.09 -2.29 22.31
C ARG A 260 7.94 -3.02 21.64
N GLU A 261 6.91 -3.41 22.40
CA GLU A 261 5.74 -4.07 21.82
C GLU A 261 4.92 -3.11 20.96
N ILE A 262 4.81 -1.81 21.32
CA ILE A 262 4.19 -0.80 20.45
C ILE A 262 4.96 -0.63 19.14
N LEU A 263 6.29 -0.54 19.19
CA LEU A 263 7.12 -0.49 17.97
C LEU A 263 6.85 -1.71 17.08
N ARG A 264 6.76 -2.90 17.69
CA ARG A 264 6.45 -4.14 16.99
C ARG A 264 5.05 -4.14 16.39
N ILE A 265 4.05 -3.60 17.07
CA ILE A 265 2.67 -3.46 16.57
C ILE A 265 2.67 -2.64 15.29
N VAL A 266 3.20 -1.41 15.35
CA VAL A 266 3.26 -0.51 14.20
C VAL A 266 4.05 -1.14 13.05
N ARG A 267 5.16 -1.81 13.37
CA ARG A 267 5.98 -2.54 12.40
C ARG A 267 5.22 -3.66 11.68
N LYS A 268 4.49 -4.50 12.43
CA LYS A 268 3.70 -5.60 11.87
C LYS A 268 2.54 -5.09 11.01
N VAL A 269 1.86 -4.04 11.44
CA VAL A 269 0.81 -3.38 10.64
C VAL A 269 1.40 -2.82 9.33
N SER A 270 2.55 -2.15 9.39
CA SER A 270 3.23 -1.66 8.19
C SER A 270 3.64 -2.78 7.23
N GLN A 271 4.17 -3.87 7.78
CA GLN A 271 4.58 -5.03 6.99
C GLN A 271 3.39 -5.69 6.28
N TYR A 272 2.23 -5.75 6.93
CA TYR A 272 1.01 -6.30 6.36
C TYR A 272 0.53 -5.49 5.14
N PHE A 273 0.61 -4.16 5.19
CA PHE A 273 0.20 -3.28 4.09
C PHE A 273 1.28 -3.05 3.02
N TYR A 274 2.48 -3.56 3.23
CA TYR A 274 3.60 -3.37 2.30
C TYR A 274 3.31 -3.87 0.86
N PRO A 275 2.64 -5.01 0.65
CA PRO A 275 2.26 -5.45 -0.69
C PRO A 275 1.32 -4.49 -1.43
N GLN A 276 0.36 -3.87 -0.74
CA GLN A 276 -0.60 -2.94 -1.35
C GLN A 276 0.09 -1.74 -1.99
N LYS A 277 1.15 -1.22 -1.35
CA LYS A 277 1.96 -0.13 -1.92
C LYS A 277 2.70 -0.51 -3.20
N GLN A 278 3.05 -1.79 -3.37
CA GLN A 278 3.80 -2.30 -4.52
C GLN A 278 2.90 -2.73 -5.69
N THR A 279 1.59 -2.77 -5.47
CA THR A 279 0.63 -3.38 -6.39
C THR A 279 -0.60 -2.48 -6.60
N GLN A 280 -0.47 -1.17 -6.40
CA GLN A 280 -1.58 -0.24 -6.51
C GLN A 280 -2.17 -0.23 -7.93
N VAL A 281 -1.34 -0.09 -8.96
CA VAL A 281 -1.81 -0.07 -10.36
C VAL A 281 -2.45 -1.40 -10.74
N MET A 282 -1.82 -2.51 -10.36
CA MET A 282 -2.33 -3.84 -10.65
C MET A 282 -3.61 -4.16 -9.89
N ASN A 283 -3.68 -3.84 -8.59
CA ASN A 283 -4.84 -4.13 -7.75
C ASN A 283 -6.07 -3.35 -8.23
N GLU A 284 -5.94 -2.02 -8.38
CA GLU A 284 -7.02 -1.18 -8.88
C GLU A 284 -7.39 -1.54 -10.31
N GLY A 285 -6.39 -1.77 -11.17
CA GLY A 285 -6.60 -2.21 -12.55
C GLY A 285 -7.33 -3.54 -12.66
N TRP A 286 -6.99 -4.52 -11.82
CA TRP A 286 -7.58 -5.85 -11.82
C TRP A 286 -9.04 -5.80 -11.37
N ALA A 287 -9.32 -5.09 -10.28
CA ALA A 287 -10.68 -4.90 -9.81
C ALA A 287 -11.54 -4.13 -10.83
N THR A 288 -10.95 -3.11 -11.47
CA THR A 288 -11.59 -2.33 -12.55
C THR A 288 -11.76 -3.12 -13.85
N PHE A 289 -10.91 -4.10 -14.12
CA PHE A 289 -11.08 -4.99 -15.25
C PHE A 289 -12.24 -5.96 -15.02
N TRP A 290 -12.34 -6.53 -13.82
CA TRP A 290 -13.34 -7.53 -13.51
C TRP A 290 -14.73 -6.96 -13.26
N HIS A 291 -14.87 -5.83 -12.56
CA HIS A 291 -16.21 -5.23 -12.40
C HIS A 291 -16.81 -4.85 -13.77
N TYR A 292 -15.98 -4.45 -14.72
CA TYR A 292 -16.39 -4.06 -16.07
C TYR A 292 -16.74 -5.30 -16.87
N THR A 293 -15.87 -6.32 -16.85
CA THR A 293 -16.09 -7.57 -17.59
C THR A 293 -17.29 -8.35 -17.07
N ILE A 294 -17.47 -8.43 -15.75
CA ILE A 294 -18.58 -9.18 -15.14
C ILE A 294 -19.91 -8.48 -15.41
N LEU A 295 -20.01 -7.16 -15.20
CA LEU A 295 -21.26 -6.45 -15.40
C LEU A 295 -21.66 -6.38 -16.89
N ASN A 296 -20.71 -6.22 -17.81
CA ASN A 296 -21.00 -6.34 -19.24
C ASN A 296 -21.42 -7.77 -19.62
N HIS A 297 -20.83 -8.82 -19.03
CA HIS A 297 -21.27 -10.19 -19.27
C HIS A 297 -22.73 -10.41 -18.81
N LEU A 298 -23.11 -9.88 -17.65
CA LEU A 298 -24.50 -9.94 -17.20
C LEU A 298 -25.44 -9.18 -18.15
N TYR A 299 -24.98 -8.09 -18.75
CA TYR A 299 -25.74 -7.36 -19.76
C TYR A 299 -25.90 -8.17 -21.05
N ASP A 300 -24.83 -8.80 -21.54
CA ASP A 300 -24.83 -9.65 -22.74
C ASP A 300 -25.78 -10.86 -22.58
N GLU A 301 -25.95 -11.38 -21.36
CA GLU A 301 -26.92 -12.44 -21.04
C GLU A 301 -28.36 -11.92 -20.83
N GLY A 302 -28.59 -10.62 -20.86
CA GLY A 302 -29.88 -9.98 -20.59
C GLY A 302 -30.31 -9.99 -19.12
N LYS A 303 -29.38 -10.26 -18.20
CA LYS A 303 -29.64 -10.25 -16.74
C LYS A 303 -29.81 -8.83 -16.20
N VAL A 304 -29.08 -7.88 -16.76
CA VAL A 304 -29.20 -6.46 -16.43
C VAL A 304 -29.66 -5.64 -17.62
N SER A 305 -30.02 -4.41 -17.31
CA SER A 305 -30.78 -3.47 -18.11
C SER A 305 -29.91 -2.44 -18.81
N GLU A 306 -30.40 -1.82 -19.89
CA GLU A 306 -29.77 -0.61 -20.44
C GLU A 306 -29.71 0.53 -19.42
N ARG A 307 -30.76 0.68 -18.59
CA ARG A 307 -30.78 1.67 -17.50
C ARG A 307 -29.66 1.42 -16.49
N PHE A 308 -29.50 0.16 -16.08
CA PHE A 308 -28.42 -0.26 -15.19
C PHE A 308 -27.05 0.06 -15.82
N MET A 309 -26.89 -0.23 -17.12
CA MET A 309 -25.62 -0.01 -17.81
C MET A 309 -25.27 1.47 -17.94
N ILE A 310 -26.24 2.36 -18.17
CA ILE A 310 -25.97 3.81 -18.24
C ILE A 310 -25.41 4.33 -16.90
N GLU A 311 -26.02 3.93 -15.79
CA GLU A 311 -25.57 4.32 -14.45
C GLU A 311 -24.19 3.71 -14.14
N PHE A 312 -24.01 2.41 -14.42
CA PHE A 312 -22.73 1.74 -14.27
C PHE A 312 -21.61 2.44 -15.08
N LEU A 313 -21.86 2.75 -16.36
CA LEU A 313 -20.88 3.39 -17.24
C LEU A 313 -20.53 4.80 -16.76
N HIS A 314 -21.50 5.55 -16.23
CA HIS A 314 -21.22 6.84 -15.61
C HIS A 314 -20.24 6.70 -14.44
N SER A 315 -20.51 5.78 -13.51
CA SER A 315 -19.63 5.55 -12.36
C SER A 315 -18.26 5.00 -12.76
N HIS A 316 -18.20 4.04 -13.69
CA HIS A 316 -16.95 3.48 -14.19
C HIS A 316 -16.09 4.55 -14.87
N THR A 317 -16.67 5.35 -15.78
CA THR A 317 -15.92 6.40 -16.51
C THR A 317 -15.38 7.49 -15.58
N ASN A 318 -16.09 7.83 -14.50
CA ASN A 318 -15.59 8.76 -13.50
C ASN A 318 -14.35 8.21 -12.77
N VAL A 319 -14.33 6.92 -12.43
CA VAL A 319 -13.21 6.27 -11.73
C VAL A 319 -11.98 6.14 -12.61
N VAL A 320 -12.15 5.79 -13.89
CA VAL A 320 -11.03 5.62 -14.84
C VAL A 320 -10.63 6.92 -15.55
N PHE A 321 -11.17 8.06 -15.14
CA PHE A 321 -10.83 9.35 -15.72
C PHE A 321 -9.37 9.72 -15.37
N GLN A 322 -8.57 9.99 -16.41
CA GLN A 322 -7.21 10.51 -16.27
C GLN A 322 -7.19 12.00 -16.66
N PRO A 323 -6.99 12.93 -15.70
CA PRO A 323 -6.76 14.33 -16.04
C PRO A 323 -5.51 14.49 -16.92
N PRO A 324 -5.51 15.40 -17.90
CA PRO A 324 -4.32 15.70 -18.68
C PRO A 324 -3.25 16.39 -17.81
N TYR A 325 -1.99 16.29 -18.20
CA TYR A 325 -0.85 16.81 -17.42
C TYR A 325 -0.91 18.32 -17.12
N ASN A 326 -1.63 19.09 -17.93
CA ASN A 326 -1.80 20.53 -17.79
C ASN A 326 -3.07 20.93 -17.00
N SER A 327 -3.80 19.95 -16.46
CA SER A 327 -4.94 20.20 -15.57
C SER A 327 -4.46 20.67 -14.19
N PRO A 328 -5.10 21.68 -13.57
CA PRO A 328 -4.85 22.03 -12.17
C PRO A 328 -5.09 20.88 -11.18
N TRP A 329 -5.88 19.89 -11.60
CA TRP A 329 -6.26 18.72 -10.79
C TRP A 329 -5.38 17.49 -11.06
N TYR A 330 -4.36 17.60 -11.91
CA TYR A 330 -3.42 16.50 -12.16
C TYR A 330 -2.54 16.27 -10.92
N ASN A 331 -2.59 15.07 -10.37
CA ASN A 331 -1.82 14.64 -9.20
C ASN A 331 -1.01 13.37 -9.45
N GLY A 332 -0.77 13.02 -10.73
CA GLY A 332 -0.12 11.79 -11.15
C GLY A 332 -0.99 10.95 -12.07
N ILE A 333 -0.50 9.76 -12.39
CA ILE A 333 -1.23 8.80 -13.20
C ILE A 333 -2.22 8.07 -12.30
N ASN A 334 -3.50 8.11 -12.68
CA ASN A 334 -4.59 7.41 -12.05
C ASN A 334 -4.36 5.88 -12.17
N PRO A 335 -4.17 5.15 -11.06
CA PRO A 335 -3.90 3.72 -11.08
C PRO A 335 -5.06 2.91 -11.67
N TYR A 336 -6.31 3.33 -11.46
CA TYR A 336 -7.49 2.71 -12.07
C TYR A 336 -7.44 2.82 -13.59
N ALA A 337 -7.14 4.02 -14.10
CA ALA A 337 -7.08 4.27 -15.53
C ALA A 337 -5.96 3.46 -16.21
N LEU A 338 -4.73 3.55 -15.68
CA LEU A 338 -3.58 2.86 -16.24
C LEU A 338 -3.72 1.34 -16.14
N GLY A 339 -4.07 0.83 -14.96
CA GLY A 339 -4.20 -0.60 -14.72
C GLY A 339 -5.31 -1.23 -15.57
N PHE A 340 -6.48 -0.59 -15.66
CA PHE A 340 -7.57 -1.04 -16.51
C PHE A 340 -7.17 -1.06 -17.99
N ALA A 341 -6.54 0.01 -18.49
CA ALA A 341 -6.07 0.10 -19.87
C ALA A 341 -5.06 -0.99 -20.19
N MET A 342 -4.12 -1.26 -19.29
CA MET A 342 -3.13 -2.34 -19.46
C MET A 342 -3.78 -3.72 -19.49
N PHE A 343 -4.69 -4.05 -18.58
CA PHE A 343 -5.36 -5.36 -18.59
C PHE A 343 -6.29 -5.54 -19.81
N GLN A 344 -7.00 -4.49 -20.23
CA GLN A 344 -7.77 -4.53 -21.47
C GLN A 344 -6.87 -4.72 -22.69
N ASP A 345 -5.70 -4.08 -22.70
CA ASP A 345 -4.78 -4.20 -23.82
C ASP A 345 -4.13 -5.59 -23.88
N ILE A 346 -3.79 -6.20 -22.72
CA ILE A 346 -3.35 -7.61 -22.67
C ILE A 346 -4.41 -8.51 -23.30
N LYS A 347 -5.68 -8.36 -22.90
CA LYS A 347 -6.78 -9.14 -23.48
C LYS A 347 -6.88 -8.94 -25.00
N ARG A 348 -6.78 -7.70 -25.47
CA ARG A 348 -6.78 -7.36 -26.90
C ARG A 348 -5.60 -8.00 -27.64
N ILE A 349 -4.38 -7.93 -27.10
CA ILE A 349 -3.17 -8.52 -27.70
C ILE A 349 -3.34 -10.03 -27.86
N CYS A 350 -3.91 -10.70 -26.86
CA CYS A 350 -4.17 -12.13 -26.92
C CYS A 350 -5.25 -12.47 -27.97
N GLN A 351 -6.33 -11.69 -28.07
CA GLN A 351 -7.47 -12.01 -28.95
C GLN A 351 -7.32 -11.52 -30.39
N SER A 352 -6.68 -10.38 -30.61
CA SER A 352 -6.59 -9.69 -31.91
C SER A 352 -5.28 -8.88 -32.01
N PRO A 353 -4.12 -9.56 -32.06
CA PRO A 353 -2.82 -8.91 -32.12
C PRO A 353 -2.58 -8.21 -33.46
N THR A 354 -2.01 -7.01 -33.41
CA THR A 354 -1.43 -6.29 -34.54
C THR A 354 0.04 -6.68 -34.76
N GLU A 355 0.64 -6.28 -35.87
CA GLU A 355 2.08 -6.52 -36.12
C GLU A 355 2.99 -5.85 -35.07
N GLU A 356 2.59 -4.67 -34.57
CA GLU A 356 3.32 -4.00 -33.47
C GLU A 356 3.25 -4.85 -32.19
N ASP A 357 2.09 -5.45 -31.89
CA ASP A 357 1.94 -6.32 -30.72
C ASP A 357 2.77 -7.59 -30.85
N ARG A 358 2.85 -8.18 -32.05
CA ARG A 358 3.69 -9.37 -32.30
C ARG A 358 5.18 -9.07 -32.10
N TYR A 359 5.61 -7.85 -32.42
CA TYR A 359 6.99 -7.42 -32.22
C TYR A 359 7.31 -7.16 -30.74
N TRP A 360 6.42 -6.49 -30.01
CA TRP A 360 6.64 -6.14 -28.60
C TRP A 360 6.32 -7.25 -27.61
N PHE A 361 5.39 -8.14 -27.97
CA PHE A 361 4.82 -9.17 -27.11
C PHE A 361 4.72 -10.54 -27.82
N PRO A 362 5.83 -11.07 -28.34
CA PRO A 362 5.80 -12.32 -29.11
C PRO A 362 5.25 -13.51 -28.32
N ASP A 363 5.43 -13.51 -27.00
CA ASP A 363 5.04 -14.63 -26.13
C ASP A 363 3.54 -14.68 -25.81
N ILE A 364 2.82 -13.56 -25.92
CA ILE A 364 1.38 -13.46 -25.57
C ILE A 364 0.49 -13.10 -26.76
N ALA A 365 1.04 -12.60 -27.86
CA ALA A 365 0.27 -12.26 -29.05
C ALA A 365 -0.42 -13.51 -29.63
N GLY A 366 -1.75 -13.61 -29.51
CA GLY A 366 -2.52 -14.78 -29.94
C GLY A 366 -2.62 -15.91 -28.90
N SER A 367 -2.18 -15.71 -27.66
CA SER A 367 -2.30 -16.72 -26.59
C SER A 367 -3.70 -16.73 -25.93
N ASP A 368 -3.91 -17.62 -24.96
CA ASP A 368 -5.13 -17.56 -24.13
C ASP A 368 -5.09 -16.30 -23.24
N TRP A 369 -6.05 -15.40 -23.44
CA TRP A 369 -6.10 -14.12 -22.74
C TRP A 369 -6.33 -14.29 -21.24
N LEU A 370 -7.11 -15.28 -20.83
CA LEU A 370 -7.48 -15.48 -19.44
C LEU A 370 -6.29 -16.03 -18.65
N GLU A 371 -5.59 -17.03 -19.20
CA GLU A 371 -4.35 -17.55 -18.60
C GLU A 371 -3.28 -16.45 -18.51
N THR A 372 -3.14 -15.63 -19.56
CA THR A 372 -2.17 -14.53 -19.58
C THR A 372 -2.47 -13.49 -18.51
N LEU A 373 -3.75 -13.10 -18.35
CA LEU A 373 -4.18 -12.18 -17.30
C LEU A 373 -3.91 -12.73 -15.89
N HIS A 374 -4.26 -14.00 -15.64
CA HIS A 374 -3.99 -14.64 -14.36
C HIS A 374 -2.50 -14.76 -14.06
N PHE A 375 -1.68 -15.07 -15.07
CA PHE A 375 -0.23 -15.09 -14.93
C PHE A 375 0.33 -13.70 -14.58
N ALA A 376 -0.08 -12.67 -15.32
CA ALA A 376 0.33 -11.29 -15.05
C ALA A 376 -0.06 -10.86 -13.63
N MET A 377 -1.30 -11.14 -13.20
CA MET A 377 -1.77 -10.80 -11.86
C MET A 377 -1.03 -11.56 -10.75
N ARG A 378 -0.74 -12.84 -10.94
CA ARG A 378 -0.16 -13.70 -9.89
C ARG A 378 1.32 -13.44 -9.64
N GLU A 379 2.09 -13.19 -10.70
CA GLU A 379 3.56 -13.27 -10.66
C GLU A 379 4.26 -11.90 -10.68
N PHE A 380 3.52 -10.81 -10.91
CA PHE A 380 4.11 -9.48 -11.06
C PHE A 380 3.64 -8.50 -9.97
N LYS A 381 4.44 -7.45 -9.78
CA LYS A 381 4.14 -6.22 -9.04
C LYS A 381 4.19 -5.02 -10.00
N ASP A 382 3.73 -3.84 -9.58
CA ASP A 382 3.52 -2.69 -10.47
C ASP A 382 4.71 -2.37 -11.38
N GLU A 383 5.91 -2.19 -10.81
CA GLU A 383 7.13 -1.87 -11.59
C GLU A 383 7.37 -2.90 -12.71
N SER A 384 7.22 -4.18 -12.38
CA SER A 384 7.51 -5.29 -13.29
C SER A 384 6.37 -5.51 -14.27
N PHE A 385 5.13 -5.28 -13.86
CA PHE A 385 3.95 -5.34 -14.72
C PHE A 385 4.02 -4.25 -15.80
N ILE A 386 4.40 -3.03 -15.42
CA ILE A 386 4.61 -1.93 -16.38
C ILE A 386 5.78 -2.25 -17.33
N SER A 387 6.91 -2.70 -16.77
CA SER A 387 8.09 -3.07 -17.55
C SER A 387 7.83 -4.20 -18.55
N GLN A 388 6.94 -5.13 -18.23
CA GLN A 388 6.69 -6.33 -19.04
C GLN A 388 5.43 -6.26 -19.91
N PHE A 389 4.39 -5.50 -19.52
CA PHE A 389 3.10 -5.47 -20.22
C PHE A 389 2.63 -4.10 -20.76
N LEU A 390 3.28 -2.97 -20.40
CA LEU A 390 2.91 -1.68 -20.99
C LEU A 390 3.20 -1.62 -22.50
N SER A 391 2.17 -1.50 -23.32
CA SER A 391 2.31 -1.50 -24.78
C SER A 391 2.51 -0.11 -25.38
N PRO A 392 3.11 -0.01 -26.58
CA PRO A 392 3.13 1.23 -27.36
C PRO A 392 1.76 1.85 -27.59
N LYS A 393 0.73 1.02 -27.80
CA LYS A 393 -0.64 1.49 -27.95
C LYS A 393 -1.11 2.25 -26.71
N VAL A 394 -0.98 1.66 -25.51
CA VAL A 394 -1.39 2.32 -24.26
C VAL A 394 -0.57 3.58 -24.03
N MET A 395 0.75 3.56 -24.31
CA MET A 395 1.59 4.76 -24.21
C MET A 395 1.10 5.91 -25.10
N ARG A 396 0.64 5.61 -26.33
CA ARG A 396 0.05 6.60 -27.24
C ARG A 396 -1.32 7.07 -26.79
N ASP A 397 -2.19 6.17 -26.33
CA ASP A 397 -3.54 6.51 -25.87
C ASP A 397 -3.48 7.48 -24.67
N PHE A 398 -2.53 7.27 -23.76
CA PHE A 398 -2.26 8.16 -22.62
C PHE A 398 -1.39 9.37 -22.96
N ARG A 399 -0.84 9.43 -24.18
CA ARG A 399 0.10 10.46 -24.64
C ARG A 399 1.28 10.64 -23.69
N LEU A 400 1.85 9.53 -23.22
CA LEU A 400 2.93 9.56 -22.23
C LEU A 400 4.17 10.26 -22.79
N PHE A 401 4.89 10.93 -21.90
CA PHE A 401 6.20 11.52 -22.13
C PHE A 401 6.96 11.56 -20.81
N THR A 402 8.28 11.72 -20.88
CA THR A 402 9.15 11.82 -19.70
C THR A 402 9.69 13.24 -19.59
N VAL A 403 9.75 13.74 -18.36
CA VAL A 403 10.38 15.01 -18.02
C VAL A 403 11.61 14.70 -17.19
N LEU A 404 12.77 15.15 -17.66
CA LEU A 404 14.03 15.07 -16.94
C LEU A 404 14.31 16.42 -16.27
N ASP A 405 14.45 16.37 -14.95
CA ASP A 405 14.91 17.49 -14.12
C ASP A 405 16.32 17.14 -13.60
N ASP A 406 17.34 17.73 -14.21
CA ASP A 406 18.74 17.56 -13.83
C ASP A 406 19.21 18.83 -13.14
N ASP A 407 19.68 18.70 -11.89
CA ASP A 407 20.21 19.80 -11.06
C ASP A 407 21.39 20.56 -11.70
N ARG A 408 22.04 19.96 -12.71
CA ARG A 408 23.11 20.61 -13.50
C ARG A 408 22.58 21.54 -14.58
N ASN A 409 21.32 21.41 -14.96
CA ASN A 409 20.67 22.19 -16.01
C ASN A 409 19.66 23.17 -15.40
N ASN A 410 19.48 24.31 -16.04
CA ASN A 410 18.48 25.33 -15.63
C ASN A 410 17.17 25.22 -16.41
N TYR A 411 16.97 24.11 -17.12
CA TYR A 411 15.78 23.83 -17.92
C TYR A 411 15.32 22.40 -17.68
N LEU A 412 14.03 22.17 -17.87
CA LEU A 412 13.44 20.83 -17.91
C LEU A 412 13.53 20.28 -19.34
N GLU A 413 13.93 19.03 -19.48
CA GLU A 413 14.05 18.37 -20.78
C GLU A 413 12.93 17.35 -20.97
N ILE A 414 12.29 17.35 -22.15
CA ILE A 414 11.41 16.25 -22.55
C ILE A 414 12.29 15.15 -23.15
N ALA A 415 12.66 14.17 -22.34
CA ALA A 415 13.67 13.17 -22.73
C ALA A 415 13.13 12.08 -23.67
N ALA A 416 11.84 11.78 -23.60
CA ALA A 416 11.18 10.80 -24.46
C ALA A 416 9.69 11.09 -24.59
N ILE A 417 9.13 10.79 -25.77
CA ILE A 417 7.70 10.91 -26.09
C ILE A 417 7.16 9.56 -26.60
N HIS A 418 5.85 9.44 -26.75
CA HIS A 418 5.15 8.21 -27.16
C HIS A 418 5.33 7.90 -28.66
N ASP A 419 6.58 7.75 -29.10
CA ASP A 419 7.01 7.34 -30.43
C ASP A 419 7.93 6.10 -30.37
N GLU A 420 8.32 5.58 -31.54
CA GLU A 420 9.08 4.33 -31.65
C GLU A 420 10.42 4.38 -30.90
N ALA A 421 11.11 5.52 -30.89
CA ALA A 421 12.35 5.72 -30.17
C ALA A 421 12.14 5.85 -28.66
N GLY A 422 11.04 6.49 -28.24
CA GLY A 422 10.76 6.81 -26.84
C GLY A 422 10.05 5.71 -26.05
N TYR A 423 9.37 4.75 -26.68
CA TYR A 423 8.59 3.71 -25.96
C TYR A 423 9.40 2.97 -24.89
N ARG A 424 10.64 2.57 -25.20
CA ARG A 424 11.48 1.86 -24.22
C ARG A 424 11.85 2.75 -23.03
N ALA A 425 12.18 4.01 -23.28
CA ALA A 425 12.52 4.97 -22.25
C ALA A 425 11.30 5.31 -21.37
N ILE A 426 10.14 5.57 -21.98
CA ILE A 426 8.88 5.81 -21.24
C ILE A 426 8.56 4.63 -20.33
N ARG A 427 8.62 3.41 -20.87
CA ARG A 427 8.33 2.19 -20.12
C ARG A 427 9.27 2.00 -18.93
N GLN A 428 10.56 2.24 -19.14
CA GLN A 428 11.56 2.14 -18.08
C GLN A 428 11.36 3.21 -17.00
N GLN A 429 11.11 4.46 -17.39
CA GLN A 429 10.90 5.56 -16.44
C GLN A 429 9.60 5.40 -15.66
N LEU A 430 8.50 5.00 -16.32
CA LEU A 430 7.24 4.73 -15.65
C LEU A 430 7.38 3.56 -14.67
N SER A 431 8.04 2.46 -15.09
CA SER A 431 8.36 1.34 -14.20
C SER A 431 9.16 1.81 -12.96
N ALA A 432 10.15 2.68 -13.17
CA ALA A 432 10.97 3.23 -12.09
C ALA A 432 10.18 4.13 -11.11
N GLN A 433 9.11 4.81 -11.55
CA GLN A 433 8.23 5.58 -10.68
C GLN A 433 7.41 4.72 -9.71
N TYR A 434 7.13 3.46 -10.06
CA TYR A 434 6.42 2.52 -9.18
C TYR A 434 7.35 1.60 -8.39
N ASN A 435 8.67 1.76 -8.52
CA ASN A 435 9.63 1.03 -7.70
C ASN A 435 9.76 1.71 -6.33
N LEU A 436 9.29 1.04 -5.28
CA LEU A 436 9.36 1.57 -3.90
C LEU A 436 10.78 1.94 -3.47
N SER A 437 11.80 1.25 -3.97
CA SER A 437 13.20 1.54 -3.64
C SER A 437 13.62 2.94 -4.11
N ASN A 438 12.94 3.47 -5.14
CA ASN A 438 13.17 4.81 -5.69
C ASN A 438 12.31 5.88 -5.00
N LEU A 439 11.12 5.49 -4.52
CA LEU A 439 10.20 6.41 -3.84
C LEU A 439 10.60 6.67 -2.39
N GLU A 440 11.11 5.65 -1.70
CA GLU A 440 11.51 5.74 -0.30
C GLU A 440 13.02 5.98 -0.18
N PRO A 441 13.45 7.09 0.47
CA PRO A 441 14.88 7.36 0.65
C PRO A 441 15.63 6.19 1.28
N ASN A 442 16.79 5.84 0.71
CA ASN A 442 17.62 4.76 1.24
C ASN A 442 18.38 5.24 2.49
N ILE A 443 17.78 5.06 3.67
CA ILE A 443 18.35 5.40 4.97
C ILE A 443 18.57 4.12 5.77
N GLN A 444 19.79 3.94 6.26
CA GLN A 444 20.21 2.72 6.96
C GLN A 444 20.90 3.07 8.28
N VAL A 445 20.71 2.24 9.31
CA VAL A 445 21.57 2.26 10.49
C VAL A 445 22.95 1.77 10.07
N TYR A 446 23.93 2.66 10.10
CA TYR A 446 25.30 2.36 9.69
C TYR A 446 26.21 2.04 10.87
N ASN A 447 26.10 2.80 11.96
CA ASN A 447 26.93 2.61 13.14
C ASN A 447 26.20 2.97 14.45
N VAL A 448 26.57 2.30 15.54
CA VAL A 448 26.21 2.64 16.91
C VAL A 448 27.49 2.70 17.73
N ASP A 449 27.71 3.82 18.42
CA ASP A 449 28.86 3.96 19.31
C ASP A 449 28.66 3.19 20.63
N LEU A 450 28.97 1.89 20.62
CA LEU A 450 28.81 1.03 21.80
C LEU A 450 29.76 1.38 22.96
N ARG A 451 30.85 2.13 22.72
CA ARG A 451 31.91 2.37 23.72
C ARG A 451 31.94 3.81 24.24
N GLY A 452 31.45 4.77 23.46
CA GLY A 452 31.39 6.17 23.84
C GLY A 452 29.98 6.61 24.22
N ASP A 453 29.41 7.52 23.44
CA ASP A 453 28.19 8.25 23.80
C ASP A 453 26.88 7.55 23.39
N ARG A 454 26.98 6.32 22.83
CA ARG A 454 25.85 5.55 22.31
C ARG A 454 25.14 6.24 21.16
N SER A 455 25.79 7.14 20.45
CA SER A 455 25.21 7.80 19.28
C SER A 455 24.88 6.79 18.17
N LEU A 456 23.78 7.04 17.47
CA LEU A 456 23.30 6.30 16.32
C LEU A 456 23.67 7.07 15.05
N THR A 457 24.38 6.43 14.13
CA THR A 457 24.67 6.99 12.80
C THR A 457 23.75 6.36 11.76
N LEU A 458 22.90 7.19 11.17
CA LEU A 458 22.09 6.87 10.00
C LEU A 458 22.81 7.34 8.74
N ARG A 459 22.90 6.47 7.74
CA ARG A 459 23.49 6.78 6.43
C ARG A 459 22.42 6.82 5.36
N TYR A 460 22.35 7.94 4.67
CA TYR A 460 21.58 8.14 3.45
C TYR A 460 22.44 7.87 2.22
N VAL A 461 21.93 7.04 1.31
CA VAL A 461 22.52 6.81 -0.01
C VAL A 461 21.59 7.42 -1.07
N PRO A 462 21.96 8.57 -1.67
CA PRO A 462 21.15 9.22 -2.68
C PRO A 462 20.98 8.35 -3.92
N GLN A 463 19.79 8.39 -4.50
CA GLN A 463 19.54 7.85 -5.83
C GLN A 463 19.40 9.00 -6.82
N SER A 464 20.17 8.95 -7.89
CA SER A 464 20.20 10.00 -8.93
C SER A 464 20.46 11.41 -8.38
N ARG A 465 21.27 11.51 -7.32
CA ARG A 465 21.61 12.79 -6.64
C ARG A 465 20.40 13.54 -6.06
N THR A 466 19.27 12.86 -5.89
CA THR A 466 18.07 13.46 -5.27
C THR A 466 18.36 13.84 -3.82
N PRO A 467 18.14 15.09 -3.38
CA PRO A 467 18.33 15.48 -1.99
C PRO A 467 17.16 15.04 -1.10
N LEU A 468 17.43 14.85 0.20
CA LEU A 468 16.36 14.70 1.21
C LEU A 468 15.60 16.01 1.39
N ASP A 469 14.27 15.90 1.58
CA ASP A 469 13.42 17.05 1.89
C ASP A 469 13.75 17.69 3.25
N LYS A 470 13.37 18.96 3.43
CA LYS A 470 13.59 19.73 4.68
C LYS A 470 12.89 19.10 5.89
N SER A 471 11.81 18.34 5.67
CA SER A 471 11.11 17.57 6.72
C SER A 471 11.99 16.53 7.41
N ARG A 472 13.18 16.19 6.87
CA ARG A 472 14.15 15.28 7.52
C ARG A 472 14.46 15.64 8.98
N ARG A 473 14.46 16.94 9.31
CA ARG A 473 14.71 17.43 10.67
C ARG A 473 13.67 16.97 11.68
N GLU A 474 12.40 16.94 11.28
CA GLU A 474 11.31 16.48 12.15
C GLU A 474 11.37 14.96 12.32
N VAL A 475 11.64 14.22 11.25
CA VAL A 475 11.82 12.76 11.30
C VAL A 475 12.97 12.37 12.24
N MET A 476 14.09 13.11 12.20
CA MET A 476 15.25 12.87 13.08
C MET A 476 14.91 13.03 14.57
N LYS A 477 13.97 13.91 14.94
CA LYS A 477 13.51 14.04 16.34
C LYS A 477 12.79 12.78 16.81
N HIS A 478 12.04 12.13 15.94
CA HIS A 478 11.37 10.86 16.25
C HIS A 478 12.37 9.72 16.42
N VAL A 479 13.40 9.63 15.56
CA VAL A 479 14.48 8.64 15.72
C VAL A 479 15.21 8.87 17.04
N HIS A 480 15.57 10.11 17.35
CA HIS A 480 16.22 10.46 18.61
C HIS A 480 15.36 10.10 19.82
N ARG A 481 14.04 10.35 19.77
CA ARG A 481 13.11 9.98 20.85
C ARG A 481 13.11 8.47 21.12
N LEU A 482 13.08 7.66 20.07
CA LEU A 482 13.07 6.20 20.18
C LEU A 482 14.43 5.63 20.60
N TRP A 483 15.52 6.24 20.16
CA TRP A 483 16.87 5.79 20.47
C TRP A 483 17.35 6.22 21.87
N GLY A 484 17.02 7.46 22.26
CA GLY A 484 17.36 8.05 23.57
C GLY A 484 18.74 8.70 23.67
N PHE A 485 19.55 8.66 22.60
CA PHE A 485 20.88 9.28 22.51
C PHE A 485 21.03 10.04 21.19
N ASP A 486 22.16 10.76 21.03
CA ASP A 486 22.48 11.54 19.82
C ASP A 486 22.31 10.69 18.54
N VAL A 487 21.59 11.23 17.55
CA VAL A 487 21.43 10.64 16.23
C VAL A 487 22.07 11.54 15.19
N ILE A 488 22.92 10.95 14.37
CA ILE A 488 23.70 11.60 13.32
C ILE A 488 23.17 11.10 11.98
N LEU A 489 22.84 12.00 11.06
CA LEU A 489 22.45 11.66 9.69
C LEU A 489 23.56 12.11 8.75
N GLU A 490 24.14 11.16 8.04
CA GLU A 490 25.19 11.39 7.05
C GLU A 490 24.72 10.97 5.64
N GLN A 491 25.26 11.61 4.62
CA GLN A 491 25.08 11.25 3.21
C GLN A 491 26.36 10.63 2.67
N GLN A 492 26.23 9.52 1.96
CA GLN A 492 27.32 8.98 1.15
C GLN A 492 27.17 9.50 -0.28
N ASN A 493 28.19 10.23 -0.76
CA ASN A 493 28.25 10.75 -2.11
C ASN A 493 28.75 9.67 -3.10
N GLU A 494 28.59 9.92 -4.40
CA GLU A 494 28.99 8.98 -5.48
C GLU A 494 30.50 8.66 -5.48
N ASP A 495 31.34 9.59 -5.02
CA ASP A 495 32.78 9.42 -4.87
C ASP A 495 33.18 8.64 -3.60
N GLY A 496 32.19 8.22 -2.80
CA GLY A 496 32.38 7.55 -1.52
C GLY A 496 32.68 8.47 -0.35
N SER A 497 32.76 9.79 -0.57
CA SER A 497 32.88 10.77 0.50
C SER A 497 31.59 10.78 1.35
N VAL A 498 31.75 11.15 2.63
CA VAL A 498 30.64 11.19 3.57
C VAL A 498 30.48 12.61 4.10
N GLU A 499 29.26 13.13 4.00
CA GLU A 499 28.91 14.48 4.45
C GLU A 499 27.89 14.40 5.59
N LEU A 500 28.08 15.22 6.63
CA LEU A 500 27.11 15.35 7.71
C LEU A 500 25.90 16.18 7.25
N LEU A 501 24.72 15.57 7.19
CA LEU A 501 23.48 16.26 6.83
C LEU A 501 22.77 16.90 8.02
N ASP A 502 22.66 16.16 9.13
CA ASP A 502 21.92 16.63 10.30
C ASP A 502 22.34 15.91 11.58
N ARG A 503 21.97 16.49 12.73
CA ARG A 503 22.19 15.90 14.05
C ARG A 503 21.04 16.25 14.98
N CYS A 504 20.55 15.25 15.73
CA CYS A 504 19.58 15.45 16.80
C CYS A 504 20.16 14.90 18.12
N PRO A 505 20.29 15.69 19.19
CA PRO A 505 19.96 17.11 19.30
C PRO A 505 20.94 17.98 18.50
N THR A 506 20.47 19.14 18.05
CA THR A 506 21.32 20.12 17.38
C THR A 506 22.37 20.64 18.35
N ARG A 507 23.64 20.33 18.11
CA ARG A 507 24.73 21.03 18.79
C ARG A 507 24.84 22.40 18.14
N GLY A 508 24.52 23.47 18.89
CA GLY A 508 24.85 24.82 18.45
C GLY A 508 26.33 24.87 18.11
N ASN A 509 26.71 25.59 17.05
CA ASN A 509 28.11 25.92 16.82
C ASN A 509 28.66 26.45 18.15
N ALA A 510 29.57 25.71 18.78
CA ALA A 510 30.36 26.26 19.84
C ALA A 510 31.14 27.41 19.19
N LEU A 511 30.75 28.64 19.53
CA LEU A 511 31.41 29.87 19.14
C LEU A 511 32.89 29.83 19.52
#